data_AF-A0A8T1SVQ4-F1
#
_entry.id   AF-A0A8T1SVQ4-F1
#
_cell.length_a   1.000
_cell.length_b   1.000
_cell.length_c   1.000
_cell.angle_alpha   90.00
_cell.angle_beta   90.00
_cell.angle_gamma   90.00
#
_symmetry.space_group_name_H-M   'P 1'
#
loop_
_entity.id
_entity.type
_entity.pdbx_description
1 polymer ?
#
loop_
_entity_poly.entity_id
_entity_poly.type
_entity_poly.pdbx_seq_one_letter_code
_entity_poly.pdbx_strand_id
1 'polypeptide(L)'
;RMNCKEEDDSSTDCSSNNVKKMLKCVVVGDGAVGKTCLLMSYANDAFPEEYVPTVFDHYAVTVTVGGKQHLLGLYDTAGQIDLRDDPKTLARLLYMKEKPLTYEHGVKLAKEIGAQCYLECSALTQKGLKTVFDEAILTIFHPKKKKRRCVTCHSCCTVV
;
A
#
# COMPACT_ATOMS: atom_id res chain seq x y z
N ARG A 1 30.23 -12.07 34.37
CA ARG A 1 31.12 -12.86 33.48
C ARG A 1 30.61 -14.30 33.49
N MET A 2 29.79 -14.66 32.50
CA MET A 2 29.28 -16.02 32.32
C MET A 2 29.50 -16.37 30.85
N ASN A 3 30.19 -17.48 30.62
CA ASN A 3 30.56 -18.01 29.33
C ASN A 3 30.09 -19.47 29.33
N CYS A 4 29.19 -19.84 28.42
CA CYS A 4 28.80 -21.22 28.07
C CYS A 4 28.33 -21.17 26.61
N LYS A 5 29.20 -21.51 25.66
CA LYS A 5 29.32 -22.80 24.93
C LYS A 5 28.32 -22.94 23.78
N GLU A 6 28.91 -23.07 22.59
CA GLU A 6 28.33 -23.47 21.32
C GLU A 6 27.78 -24.90 21.40
N GLU A 7 26.63 -25.13 20.75
CA GLU A 7 26.30 -26.41 20.13
C GLU A 7 25.88 -26.13 18.69
N ASP A 8 26.70 -26.61 17.77
CA ASP A 8 26.38 -26.85 16.38
C ASP A 8 25.20 -27.83 16.31
N ASP A 9 24.17 -27.50 15.55
CA ASP A 9 23.47 -28.53 14.81
C ASP A 9 23.32 -28.12 13.35
N SER A 10 23.94 -28.94 12.53
CA SER A 10 24.01 -28.90 11.09
C SER A 10 22.62 -28.93 10.46
N SER A 11 22.30 -27.87 9.71
CA SER A 11 21.51 -28.03 8.50
C SER A 11 22.15 -27.21 7.40
N THR A 12 22.86 -27.95 6.55
CA THR A 12 23.28 -27.55 5.22
C THR A 12 22.04 -27.14 4.41
N ASP A 13 21.94 -25.86 4.05
CA ASP A 13 21.36 -25.54 2.75
C ASP A 13 22.36 -24.76 1.91
N CYS A 14 22.47 -25.24 0.69
CA CYS A 14 23.48 -24.98 -0.31
C CYS A 14 23.24 -23.60 -0.91
N SER A 15 24.33 -22.89 -1.23
CA SER A 15 24.37 -21.61 -1.92
C SER A 15 23.19 -21.30 -2.85
N SER A 16 22.23 -20.52 -2.35
CA SER A 16 21.33 -19.73 -3.19
C SER A 16 21.71 -18.26 -3.00
N ASN A 17 22.11 -17.58 -4.07
CA ASN A 17 22.26 -16.13 -4.08
C ASN A 17 20.98 -15.51 -3.51
N ASN A 18 20.99 -15.13 -2.23
CA ASN A 18 19.82 -14.67 -1.51
C ASN A 18 19.59 -13.19 -1.84
N VAL A 19 19.33 -12.92 -3.12
CA VAL A 19 18.87 -11.61 -3.58
C VAL A 19 17.52 -11.42 -2.89
N LYS A 20 17.49 -10.59 -1.84
CA LYS A 20 16.24 -10.20 -1.18
C LYS A 20 15.28 -9.67 -2.25
N LYS A 21 14.24 -10.45 -2.56
CA LYS A 21 13.25 -10.09 -3.57
C LYS A 21 12.53 -8.82 -3.09
N MET A 22 12.71 -7.73 -3.83
CA MET A 22 12.06 -6.46 -3.54
C MET A 22 10.58 -6.52 -3.95
N LEU A 23 9.70 -6.22 -3.00
CA LEU A 23 8.29 -5.96 -3.24
C LEU A 23 8.14 -4.56 -3.80
N LYS A 24 7.24 -4.35 -4.76
CA LYS A 24 7.00 -3.04 -5.37
C LYS A 24 5.55 -2.63 -5.14
N CYS A 25 5.35 -1.49 -4.49
CA CYS A 25 4.05 -0.86 -4.25
C CYS A 25 3.99 0.47 -4.99
N VAL A 26 3.05 0.58 -5.93
CA VAL A 26 2.81 1.80 -6.72
C VAL A 26 1.52 2.45 -6.23
N VAL A 27 1.57 3.73 -5.88
CA VAL A 27 0.39 4.48 -5.44
C VAL A 27 -0.11 5.33 -6.60
N VAL A 28 -1.40 5.18 -6.94
CA VAL A 28 -2.06 5.89 -8.04
C VAL A 28 -3.34 6.59 -7.57
N GLY A 29 -3.76 7.62 -8.29
CA GLY A 29 -4.93 8.43 -7.97
C GLY A 29 -4.79 9.86 -8.50
N ASP A 30 -5.87 10.62 -8.41
CA ASP A 30 -5.95 11.98 -8.96
C ASP A 30 -4.91 12.94 -8.37
N GLY A 31 -4.73 14.09 -9.01
CA GLY A 31 -3.90 15.18 -8.47
C GLY A 31 -4.43 15.66 -7.12
N ALA A 32 -3.50 16.10 -6.26
CA ALA A 32 -3.79 16.67 -4.94
C ALA A 32 -4.53 15.77 -3.91
N VAL A 33 -4.79 14.48 -4.18
CA VAL A 33 -5.43 13.56 -3.22
C VAL A 33 -4.55 13.08 -2.07
N GLY A 34 -3.28 13.53 -2.02
CA GLY A 34 -2.37 13.23 -0.90
C GLY A 34 -1.51 11.96 -1.04
N LYS A 35 -1.29 11.44 -2.25
CA LYS A 35 -0.45 10.25 -2.51
C LYS A 35 0.99 10.40 -1.96
N THR A 36 1.64 11.51 -2.30
CA THR A 36 3.00 11.81 -1.82
C THR A 36 3.05 11.90 -0.29
N CYS A 37 2.08 12.59 0.31
CA CYS A 37 1.98 12.71 1.77
C CYS A 37 1.73 11.35 2.44
N LEU A 38 0.96 10.46 1.80
CA LEU A 38 0.72 9.09 2.27
C LEU A 38 2.03 8.29 2.33
N LEU A 39 2.82 8.34 1.25
CA LEU A 39 4.10 7.64 1.17
C LEU A 39 5.12 8.21 2.17
N MET A 40 5.26 9.54 2.21
CA MET A 40 6.19 10.23 3.11
C MET A 40 5.85 10.00 4.59
N SER A 41 4.56 10.08 4.94
CA SER A 41 4.12 9.85 6.32
C SER A 41 4.39 8.42 6.78
N TYR A 42 4.27 7.44 5.87
CA TYR A 42 4.56 6.05 6.18
C TYR A 42 6.07 5.78 6.26
N ALA A 43 6.86 6.35 5.36
CA ALA A 43 8.30 6.14 5.31
C ALA A 43 9.04 6.80 6.49
N ASN A 44 8.58 7.97 6.92
CA ASN A 44 9.27 8.79 7.93
C ASN A 44 8.64 8.72 9.32
N ASP A 45 7.53 7.98 9.48
CA ASP A 45 6.74 7.94 10.71
C ASP A 45 6.34 9.34 11.23
N ALA A 46 6.22 10.31 10.32
CA ALA A 46 5.77 11.68 10.58
C ALA A 46 5.23 12.33 9.31
N PHE A 47 4.23 13.20 9.44
CA PHE A 47 3.75 14.00 8.31
C PHE A 47 4.78 15.09 7.95
N PRO A 48 5.09 15.31 6.65
CA PRO A 48 6.10 16.29 6.26
C PRO A 48 5.62 17.73 6.53
N GLU A 49 6.43 18.53 7.23
CA GLU A 49 6.16 19.95 7.47
C GLU A 49 6.36 20.80 6.21
N GLU A 50 7.34 20.43 5.39
CA GLU A 50 7.61 21.05 4.10
C GLU A 50 7.23 20.09 2.97
N TYR A 51 6.34 20.55 2.08
CA TYR A 51 6.02 19.81 0.88
C TYR A 51 7.09 20.07 -0.18
N VAL A 52 7.96 19.09 -0.40
CA VAL A 52 8.89 19.07 -1.52
C VAL A 52 8.19 18.37 -2.71
N PRO A 53 7.93 19.07 -3.84
CA PRO A 53 7.27 18.46 -4.99
C PRO A 53 8.12 17.32 -5.60
N THR A 54 7.49 16.16 -5.76
CA THR A 54 8.11 14.94 -6.27
C THR A 54 8.37 15.03 -7.77
N VAL A 55 9.63 14.97 -8.20
CA VAL A 55 9.97 14.73 -9.62
C VAL A 55 9.79 13.25 -9.95
N PHE A 56 10.09 12.34 -9.02
CA PHE A 56 9.70 10.91 -8.97
C PHE A 56 10.47 10.32 -7.77
N ASP A 57 9.85 10.17 -6.61
CA ASP A 57 10.54 9.61 -5.45
C ASP A 57 10.27 8.11 -5.34
N HIS A 58 11.37 7.35 -5.31
CA HIS A 58 11.38 5.94 -4.95
C HIS A 58 11.89 5.83 -3.52
N TYR A 59 10.99 5.47 -2.60
CA TYR A 59 11.36 5.18 -1.21
C TYR A 59 11.49 3.67 -1.03
N ALA A 60 12.42 3.23 -0.20
CA ALA A 60 12.56 1.82 0.16
C ALA A 60 12.53 1.66 1.67
N VAL A 61 11.62 0.84 2.17
CA VAL A 61 11.47 0.54 3.60
C VAL A 61 11.60 -0.96 3.85
N THR A 62 12.08 -1.33 5.04
CA THR A 62 12.15 -2.73 5.46
C THR A 62 10.90 -3.08 6.26
N VAL A 63 10.18 -4.11 5.82
CA VAL A 63 8.95 -4.59 6.47
C VAL A 63 9.12 -6.03 6.94
N THR A 64 8.49 -6.39 8.06
CA THR A 64 8.56 -7.75 8.60
C THR A 64 7.21 -8.45 8.43
N VAL A 65 7.20 -9.59 7.71
CA VAL A 65 6.00 -10.40 7.46
C VAL A 65 6.29 -11.84 7.83
N GLY A 66 5.52 -12.42 8.75
CA GLY A 66 5.72 -13.81 9.20
C GLY A 66 7.14 -14.07 9.74
N GLY A 67 7.73 -13.09 10.42
CA GLY A 67 9.09 -13.16 10.97
C GLY A 67 10.23 -12.99 9.94
N LYS A 68 9.92 -12.78 8.66
CA LYS A 68 10.91 -12.53 7.60
C LYS A 68 10.93 -11.07 7.18
N GLN A 69 12.12 -10.52 6.98
CA GLN A 69 12.29 -9.15 6.49
C GLN A 69 12.22 -9.10 4.97
N HIS A 70 11.45 -8.16 4.44
CA HIS A 70 11.30 -7.88 3.02
C HIS A 70 11.61 -6.42 2.73
N LEU A 71 12.19 -6.15 1.56
CA LEU A 71 12.36 -4.77 1.07
C LEU A 71 11.11 -4.37 0.29
N LEU A 72 10.47 -3.28 0.69
CA LEU A 72 9.32 -2.70 0.03
C LEU A 72 9.73 -1.39 -0.65
N GLY A 73 9.76 -1.41 -1.98
CA GLY A 73 9.87 -0.21 -2.80
C GLY A 73 8.51 0.47 -2.94
N LEU A 74 8.44 1.73 -2.56
CA LEU A 74 7.29 2.62 -2.66
C LEU A 74 7.53 3.57 -3.82
N TYR A 75 6.61 3.57 -4.79
CA TYR A 75 6.71 4.34 -6.02
C TYR A 75 5.57 5.35 -6.05
N ASP A 76 5.91 6.64 -5.89
CA ASP A 76 4.95 7.73 -6.08
C ASP A 76 4.66 7.94 -7.57
N THR A 77 3.42 8.30 -7.89
CA THR A 77 3.06 8.69 -9.25
C THR A 77 2.49 10.11 -9.23
N ALA A 78 3.00 10.95 -10.13
CA ALA A 78 2.44 12.28 -10.35
C ALA A 78 0.99 12.13 -10.85
N GLY A 79 0.03 12.49 -10.01
CA GLY A 79 -1.33 12.79 -10.49
C GLY A 79 -1.34 14.28 -10.81
N GLN A 80 -1.44 14.65 -12.09
CA GLN A 80 -1.54 16.03 -12.61
C GLN A 80 -0.99 17.10 -11.65
N ILE A 81 0.34 17.25 -11.61
CA ILE A 81 1.05 18.23 -10.77
C ILE A 81 0.53 19.66 -11.07
N ASP A 82 0.11 19.92 -12.31
CA ASP A 82 -0.39 21.21 -12.79
C ASP A 82 -1.71 21.67 -12.14
N LEU A 83 -2.50 20.75 -11.56
CA LEU A 83 -3.78 21.09 -10.94
C LEU A 83 -3.68 21.50 -9.46
N ARG A 84 -2.48 21.42 -8.87
CA ARG A 84 -2.29 21.66 -7.43
C ARG A 84 -2.59 23.11 -7.04
N ASP A 85 -2.14 24.05 -7.86
CA ASP A 85 -2.36 25.48 -7.66
C ASP A 85 -3.41 26.04 -8.64
N ASP A 86 -4.05 25.17 -9.43
CA ASP A 86 -5.09 25.57 -10.37
C ASP A 86 -6.31 26.10 -9.58
N PRO A 87 -6.64 27.40 -9.74
CA PRO A 87 -7.73 28.02 -9.00
C PRO A 87 -9.07 27.32 -9.26
N LYS A 88 -9.25 26.66 -10.41
CA LYS A 88 -10.49 25.93 -10.73
C LYS A 88 -10.60 24.62 -9.95
N THR A 89 -9.49 23.91 -9.74
CA THR A 89 -9.44 22.69 -8.92
C THR A 89 -9.68 23.01 -7.45
N LEU A 90 -9.03 24.05 -6.93
CA LEU A 90 -9.27 24.55 -5.57
C LEU A 90 -10.71 25.06 -5.38
N ALA A 91 -11.22 25.84 -6.35
CA ALA A 91 -12.60 26.29 -6.34
C ALA A 91 -13.58 25.12 -6.44
N ARG A 92 -13.33 24.08 -7.24
CA ARG A 92 -14.17 22.88 -7.30
C ARG A 92 -14.22 22.17 -5.95
N LEU A 93 -13.07 21.96 -5.30
CA LEU A 93 -13.01 21.34 -3.97
C LEU A 93 -13.78 22.15 -2.91
N LEU A 94 -13.69 23.48 -2.94
CA LEU A 94 -14.44 24.37 -2.03
C LEU A 94 -15.93 24.49 -2.37
N TYR A 95 -16.27 24.50 -3.66
CA TYR A 95 -17.63 24.71 -4.17
C TYR A 95 -18.49 23.46 -4.09
N MET A 96 -17.91 22.28 -4.26
CA MET A 96 -18.65 21.03 -4.45
C MET A 96 -19.55 20.66 -3.27
N LYS A 97 -19.31 21.14 -2.03
CA LYS A 97 -20.12 20.79 -0.83
C LYS A 97 -20.49 19.29 -0.78
N GLU A 98 -19.68 18.44 -1.40
CA GLU A 98 -19.98 17.02 -1.50
C GLU A 98 -19.73 16.46 -0.12
N LYS A 99 -20.74 15.74 0.39
CA LYS A 99 -20.60 15.07 1.67
C LYS A 99 -19.38 14.15 1.57
N PRO A 100 -18.51 14.10 2.60
CA PRO A 100 -17.40 13.15 2.63
C PRO A 100 -17.88 11.77 2.22
N LEU A 101 -17.11 11.08 1.38
CA LEU A 101 -17.43 9.74 0.94
C LEU A 101 -17.55 8.85 2.19
N THR A 102 -18.68 8.17 2.34
CA THR A 102 -18.88 7.31 3.50
C THR A 102 -18.13 6.00 3.32
N TYR A 103 -17.77 5.37 4.43
CA TYR A 103 -17.09 4.08 4.41
C TYR A 103 -17.88 3.02 3.60
N GLU A 104 -19.21 3.00 3.71
CA GLU A 104 -20.07 2.06 2.99
C GLU A 104 -19.99 2.25 1.48
N HIS A 105 -19.93 3.50 1.01
CA HIS A 105 -19.76 3.79 -0.41
C HIS A 105 -18.40 3.31 -0.92
N GLY A 106 -17.34 3.54 -0.16
CA GLY A 106 -15.99 3.08 -0.51
C GLY A 106 -15.90 1.55 -0.60
N VAL A 107 -16.49 0.86 0.38
CA VAL A 107 -16.58 -0.61 0.38
C VAL A 107 -17.38 -1.14 -0.81
N LYS A 108 -18.49 -0.48 -1.16
CA LYS A 108 -19.32 -0.86 -2.32
C LYS A 108 -18.53 -0.72 -3.62
N LEU A 109 -17.88 0.43 -3.83
CA LEU A 109 -17.06 0.67 -5.01
C LEU A 109 -15.89 -0.32 -5.11
N ALA A 110 -15.20 -0.61 -4.00
CA ALA A 110 -14.11 -1.59 -3.97
C ALA A 110 -14.56 -2.99 -4.40
N LYS A 111 -15.78 -3.40 -4.02
CA LYS A 111 -16.39 -4.66 -4.48
C LYS A 111 -16.69 -4.62 -5.98
N GLU A 112 -17.23 -3.51 -6.48
CA GLU A 112 -17.58 -3.34 -7.90
C GLU A 112 -16.36 -3.42 -8.81
N ILE A 113 -15.24 -2.79 -8.43
CA ILE A 113 -13.98 -2.84 -9.19
C ILE A 113 -13.17 -4.13 -8.93
N GLY A 114 -13.62 -4.98 -8.01
CA GLY A 114 -12.93 -6.22 -7.64
C GLY A 114 -11.59 -6.01 -6.95
N ALA A 115 -11.47 -4.94 -6.16
CA ALA A 115 -10.33 -4.68 -5.28
C ALA A 115 -10.32 -5.67 -4.10
N GLN A 116 -9.14 -5.87 -3.50
CA GLN A 116 -9.00 -6.75 -2.34
C GLN A 116 -9.83 -6.25 -1.15
N CYS A 117 -9.71 -4.96 -0.83
CA CYS A 117 -10.34 -4.31 0.30
C CYS A 117 -10.45 -2.81 0.04
N TYR A 118 -11.25 -2.15 0.88
CA TYR A 118 -11.28 -0.69 1.01
C TYR A 118 -10.80 -0.37 2.42
N LEU A 119 -9.93 0.63 2.54
CA LEU A 119 -9.35 1.08 3.80
C LEU A 119 -9.29 2.62 3.76
N GLU A 120 -9.58 3.24 4.90
CA GLU A 120 -9.45 4.68 5.07
C GLU A 120 -8.24 4.98 5.94
N CYS A 121 -7.49 6.01 5.58
CA CYS A 121 -6.37 6.47 6.37
C CYS A 121 -6.24 8.00 6.29
N SER A 122 -5.50 8.55 7.25
CA SER A 122 -5.09 9.95 7.26
C SER A 122 -3.58 9.98 7.34
N ALA A 123 -2.92 10.51 6.30
CA ALA A 123 -1.48 10.73 6.33
C ALA A 123 -1.10 11.75 7.43
N LEU A 124 -1.95 12.76 7.63
CA LEU A 124 -1.73 13.86 8.58
C LEU A 124 -1.73 13.38 10.04
N THR A 125 -2.69 12.54 10.40
CA THR A 125 -2.85 12.04 11.77
C THR A 125 -2.35 10.61 11.95
N GLN A 126 -1.81 10.02 10.88
CA GLN A 126 -1.33 8.63 10.79
C GLN A 126 -2.38 7.54 11.09
N LYS A 127 -3.63 7.92 11.32
CA LYS A 127 -4.71 6.96 11.57
C LYS A 127 -4.89 6.04 10.36
N GLY A 128 -4.82 4.73 10.57
CA GLY A 128 -5.02 3.70 9.53
C GLY A 128 -3.86 3.56 8.54
N LEU A 129 -2.82 4.38 8.65
CA LEU A 129 -1.71 4.43 7.69
C LEU A 129 -0.97 3.10 7.63
N LYS A 130 -0.53 2.59 8.78
CA LYS A 130 0.14 1.29 8.88
C LYS A 130 -0.74 0.15 8.35
N THR A 131 -2.02 0.17 8.66
CA THR A 131 -2.99 -0.84 8.21
C THR A 131 -3.09 -0.90 6.69
N VAL A 132 -3.07 0.24 5.99
CA VAL A 132 -3.08 0.27 4.52
C VAL A 132 -1.89 -0.46 3.93
N PHE A 133 -0.67 -0.19 4.43
CA PHE A 133 0.53 -0.83 3.91
C PHE A 133 0.66 -2.29 4.35
N ASP A 134 0.31 -2.62 5.60
CA ASP A 134 0.27 -4.00 6.08
C ASP A 134 -0.66 -4.85 5.20
N GLU A 135 -1.89 -4.39 4.95
CA GLU A 135 -2.85 -5.10 4.10
C GLU A 135 -2.32 -5.22 2.67
N ALA A 136 -1.78 -4.15 2.08
CA ALA A 136 -1.19 -4.19 0.74
C ALA A 136 -0.09 -5.24 0.63
N ILE A 137 0.81 -5.32 1.62
CA ILE A 137 1.87 -6.33 1.67
C ILE A 137 1.28 -7.73 1.86
N LEU A 138 0.34 -7.90 2.80
CA LEU A 138 -0.31 -9.18 3.07
C LEU A 138 -1.04 -9.72 1.85
N THR A 139 -1.60 -8.87 0.98
CA THR A 139 -2.25 -9.32 -0.27
C THR A 139 -1.30 -10.01 -1.23
N ILE A 140 0.00 -9.68 -1.19
CA ILE A 140 1.01 -10.32 -2.05
C ILE A 140 1.21 -11.78 -1.63
N PHE A 141 1.17 -12.05 -0.33
CA PHE A 141 1.32 -13.39 0.24
C PHE A 141 -0.01 -14.16 0.31
N HIS A 142 -1.13 -13.46 0.45
CA HIS A 142 -2.47 -14.03 0.66
C HIS A 142 -3.52 -13.30 -0.21
N PRO A 143 -3.49 -13.44 -1.54
CA PRO A 143 -4.47 -12.80 -2.41
C PRO A 143 -5.87 -13.40 -2.20
N LYS A 144 -6.92 -12.58 -2.17
CA LYS A 144 -8.30 -13.12 -2.17
C LYS A 144 -8.54 -13.82 -3.50
N LYS A 145 -8.94 -15.10 -3.45
CA LYS A 145 -9.36 -15.84 -4.65
C LYS A 145 -10.57 -15.12 -5.28
N LYS A 146 -10.41 -14.59 -6.49
CA LYS A 146 -11.56 -14.06 -7.24
C LYS A 146 -12.47 -15.23 -7.62
N LYS A 147 -13.74 -15.22 -7.19
CA LYS A 147 -14.75 -16.13 -7.74
C LYS A 147 -14.93 -15.79 -9.22
N ARG A 148 -14.32 -16.55 -10.13
CA ARG A 148 -14.65 -16.46 -11.54
C ARG A 148 -16.09 -16.94 -11.70
N ARG A 149 -17.01 -16.05 -12.06
CA ARG A 149 -18.28 -16.48 -12.63
C ARG A 149 -17.99 -16.95 -14.04
N CYS A 150 -17.90 -18.26 -14.19
CA CYS A 150 -17.94 -18.92 -15.49
C CYS A 150 -19.26 -18.54 -16.16
N VAL A 151 -19.20 -17.85 -17.30
CA VAL A 151 -20.42 -17.41 -18.02
C VAL A 151 -21.15 -18.61 -18.66
N THR A 152 -20.52 -19.78 -18.70
CA THR A 152 -21.03 -21.00 -19.34
C THR A 152 -21.25 -22.18 -18.40
N CYS A 153 -20.99 -22.05 -17.09
CA CYS A 153 -21.14 -23.19 -16.18
C CYS A 153 -21.77 -22.79 -14.83
N HIS A 154 -23.02 -23.24 -14.64
CA HIS A 154 -23.85 -22.97 -13.47
C HIS A 154 -23.55 -23.87 -12.25
N SER A 155 -22.55 -24.77 -12.28
CA SER A 155 -22.36 -25.71 -11.17
C SER A 155 -20.95 -26.28 -10.91
N CYS A 156 -19.86 -25.73 -11.46
CA CYS A 156 -18.54 -26.26 -11.10
C CYS A 156 -17.51 -25.15 -10.85
N CYS A 157 -17.11 -25.01 -9.58
CA CYS A 157 -15.74 -25.24 -9.10
C CYS A 157 -15.54 -24.56 -7.73
N THR A 158 -15.49 -25.37 -6.67
CA THR A 158 -14.76 -25.03 -5.45
C THR A 158 -13.28 -25.30 -5.73
N VAL A 159 -12.40 -24.35 -5.42
CA VAL A 159 -10.95 -24.59 -5.47
C VAL A 159 -10.37 -24.38 -4.08
N VAL A 160 -9.88 -25.49 -3.51
CA VAL A 160 -9.09 -25.60 -2.28
C VAL A 160 -7.89 -24.67 -2.32
#